data_AF-A0A5C8Z823-F1
#
_entry.id   AF-A0A5C8Z823-F1
#
_cell.length_a   1.000
_cell.length_b   1.000
_cell.length_c   1.000
_cell.angle_alpha   90.00
_cell.angle_beta   90.00
_cell.angle_gamma   90.00
#
_symmetry.space_group_name_H-M   'P 1'
#
loop_
_entity.id
_entity.type
_entity.pdbx_description
1 polymer ?
#
loop_
_entity_poly.entity_id
_entity_poly.type
_entity_poly.pdbx_seq_one_letter_code
_entity_poly.pdbx_strand_id
1 'polypeptide(L)'
;MLLKLSQLPSALELEFFAQLLSSDDIVLVHSAALPMIFNALPLACQAAVLEQDAEKIGGKANAAWQQISQLELLSLIEHHKTLSW
;
A
#
# COMPACT_ATOMS: atom_id res chain seq x y z
N MET A 1 -2.14 -2.19 -11.42
CA MET A 1 -3.16 -2.78 -10.50
C MET A 1 -3.04 -2.05 -9.17
N LEU A 2 -4.15 -1.88 -8.46
CA LEU A 2 -4.17 -1.32 -7.11
C LEU A 2 -4.53 -2.43 -6.10
N LEU A 3 -3.58 -2.85 -5.27
CA LEU A 3 -3.82 -3.76 -4.15
C LEU A 3 -4.04 -2.93 -2.88
N LYS A 4 -5.21 -3.04 -2.26
CA LYS A 4 -5.52 -2.43 -0.98
C LYS A 4 -5.35 -3.46 0.13
N LEU A 5 -4.41 -3.22 1.04
CA LEU A 5 -4.16 -4.06 2.21
C LEU A 5 -4.79 -3.43 3.45
N SER A 6 -5.75 -4.14 4.03
CA SER A 6 -6.42 -3.77 5.28
C SER A 6 -5.82 -4.46 6.51
N GLN A 7 -5.10 -5.56 6.29
CA GLN A 7 -4.44 -6.38 7.31
C GLN A 7 -2.96 -6.60 6.98
N LEU A 8 -2.17 -6.94 8.00
CA LEU A 8 -0.79 -7.35 7.82
C LEU A 8 -0.75 -8.70 7.09
N PRO A 9 -0.14 -8.76 5.90
CA PRO A 9 -0.10 -10.01 5.16
C PRO A 9 0.82 -11.02 5.83
N SER A 10 0.44 -12.29 5.76
CA SER A 10 1.31 -13.39 6.15
C SER A 10 2.49 -13.56 5.18
N ALA A 11 3.50 -14.35 5.55
CA ALA A 11 4.63 -14.63 4.68
C ALA A 11 4.20 -15.27 3.34
N LEU A 12 3.23 -16.19 3.38
CA LEU A 12 2.71 -16.83 2.18
C LEU A 12 1.95 -15.85 1.27
N GLU A 13 1.22 -14.91 1.86
CA GLU A 13 0.52 -13.87 1.11
C GLU A 13 1.51 -12.90 0.45
N LEU A 14 2.59 -12.54 1.14
CA LEU A 14 3.66 -11.72 0.56
C LEU A 14 4.34 -12.43 -0.63
N GLU A 15 4.58 -13.74 -0.54
CA GLU A 15 5.11 -14.53 -1.66
C GLU A 15 4.14 -14.54 -2.84
N PHE A 16 2.84 -14.69 -2.57
CA PHE A 16 1.81 -14.61 -3.61
C PHE A 16 1.77 -13.21 -4.25
N PHE A 17 1.82 -12.14 -3.46
CA PHE A 17 1.84 -10.78 -3.97
C PHE A 17 3.11 -10.47 -4.78
N ALA A 18 4.26 -11.02 -4.40
CA ALA A 18 5.50 -10.88 -5.15
C ALA A 18 5.43 -11.50 -6.55
N GLN A 19 4.61 -12.53 -6.74
CA GLN A 19 4.35 -13.14 -8.06
C GLN A 19 3.24 -12.43 -8.82
N LEU A 20 2.28 -11.84 -8.10
CA LEU A 20 1.12 -11.17 -8.69
C LEU A 20 1.43 -9.75 -9.17
N LEU A 21 2.29 -9.02 -8.44
CA LEU A 21 2.52 -7.59 -8.63
C LEU A 21 3.77 -7.33 -9.48
N SER A 22 3.71 -6.27 -10.27
CA SER A 22 4.79 -5.71 -11.08
C SER A 22 5.18 -4.30 -10.60
N SER A 23 6.24 -3.73 -11.17
CA SER A 23 6.76 -2.39 -10.80
C SER A 23 5.77 -1.24 -10.99
N ASP A 24 4.82 -1.40 -11.92
CA ASP A 24 3.80 -0.40 -12.22
C ASP A 24 2.54 -0.57 -11.35
N ASP A 25 2.50 -1.60 -10.50
CA ASP A 25 1.41 -1.80 -9.56
C ASP A 25 1.62 -1.00 -8.27
N ILE A 26 0.51 -0.74 -7.58
CA ILE A 26 0.47 0.08 -6.37
C ILE A 26 -0.11 -0.76 -5.25
N VAL A 27 0.58 -0.79 -4.12
CA VAL A 27 0.09 -1.33 -2.85
C VAL A 27 -0.28 -0.18 -1.94
N LEU A 28 -1.56 -0.07 -1.64
CA LEU A 28 -2.10 0.88 -0.67
C LEU A 28 -2.37 0.20 0.66
N VAL A 29 -1.73 0.63 1.73
CA VAL A 29 -2.04 0.13 3.08
C VAL A 29 -3.02 1.03 3.83
N HIS A 30 -3.91 0.41 4.58
CA HIS A 30 -4.80 1.11 5.52
C HIS A 30 -5.15 0.20 6.71
N SER A 31 -5.84 0.76 7.69
CA SER A 31 -6.33 0.01 8.86
C SER A 31 -5.21 -0.75 9.60
N ALA A 32 -5.32 -2.07 9.78
CA ALA A 32 -4.35 -2.86 10.55
C ALA A 32 -3.02 -3.07 9.82
N ALA A 33 -2.96 -2.83 8.50
CA ALA A 33 -1.74 -2.89 7.71
C ALA A 33 -0.84 -1.66 7.87
N LEU A 34 -1.33 -0.59 8.50
CA LEU A 34 -0.61 0.68 8.63
C LEU A 34 0.81 0.58 9.20
N PRO A 35 1.13 -0.30 10.18
CA PRO A 35 2.51 -0.44 10.68
C PRO A 35 3.55 -0.81 9.61
N MET A 36 3.13 -1.30 8.43
CA MET A 36 4.04 -1.58 7.31
C MET A 36 4.78 -0.34 6.81
N ILE A 37 4.21 0.86 6.96
CA ILE A 37 4.78 2.10 6.42
C ILE A 37 6.13 2.48 7.04
N PHE A 38 6.49 1.90 8.18
CA PHE A 38 7.79 2.16 8.83
C PHE A 38 8.95 1.40 8.20
N ASN A 39 8.67 0.38 7.40
CA ASN A 39 9.68 -0.45 6.73
C ASN A 39 9.61 -0.24 5.21
N ALA A 40 10.68 -0.59 4.50
CA ALA A 40 10.59 -0.68 3.04
C ALA A 40 9.63 -1.81 2.65
N LEU A 41 8.79 -1.58 1.64
CA LEU A 41 7.89 -2.61 1.13
C LEU A 41 8.72 -3.75 0.51
N PRO A 42 8.56 -5.01 0.95
CA PRO A 42 9.32 -6.15 0.42
C PRO A 42 8.76 -6.67 -0.91
N LEU A 43 8.24 -5.78 -1.76
CA LEU A 43 7.62 -6.08 -3.05
C LEU A 43 8.19 -5.13 -4.11
N ALA A 44 8.34 -5.62 -5.34
CA ALA A 44 8.85 -4.84 -6.45
C ALA A 44 7.75 -3.98 -7.09
N CYS A 45 7.06 -3.17 -6.28
CA CYS A 45 5.94 -2.32 -6.70
C CYS A 45 5.94 -1.00 -5.90
N GLN A 46 5.02 -0.10 -6.24
CA GLN A 46 4.91 1.20 -5.59
C GLN A 46 4.15 1.07 -4.27
N ALA A 47 4.65 1.70 -3.21
CA ALA A 47 4.06 1.67 -1.88
C ALA A 47 3.33 2.98 -1.60
N ALA A 48 2.06 2.92 -1.23
CA ALA A 48 1.21 4.08 -0.97
C ALA A 48 0.47 3.97 0.37
N VAL A 49 0.22 5.11 0.99
CA VAL A 49 -0.62 5.24 2.18
C VAL A 49 -1.41 6.56 2.09
N LEU A 50 -2.63 6.58 2.61
CA LEU A 50 -3.37 7.83 2.70
C LEU A 50 -2.73 8.77 3.72
N GLU A 51 -2.58 10.05 3.38
CA GLU A 51 -2.03 11.08 4.28
C GLU A 51 -2.69 11.04 5.67
N GLN A 52 -4.02 11.07 5.70
CA GLN A 52 -4.82 11.00 6.93
C GLN A 52 -4.59 9.73 7.75
N ASP A 53 -4.19 8.62 7.13
CA ASP A 53 -3.93 7.37 7.84
C ASP A 53 -2.49 7.32 8.33
N ALA A 54 -1.53 7.81 7.55
CA ALA A 54 -0.14 7.97 7.99
C ALA A 54 -0.03 8.86 9.24
N GLU A 55 -0.84 9.92 9.32
CA GLU A 55 -0.88 10.81 10.49
C GLU A 55 -1.41 10.13 11.77
N LYS A 56 -2.32 9.16 11.66
CA LYS A 56 -2.97 8.50 12.83
C LYS A 56 -2.02 7.61 13.62
N ILE A 57 -1.05 7.00 12.94
CA ILE A 57 -0.16 5.96 13.50
C ILE A 57 1.07 6.61 14.17
N GLY A 58 1.29 7.91 13.91
CA GLY A 58 2.42 8.67 14.44
C GLY A 58 3.77 8.24 13.85
N GLY A 59 4.82 9.00 14.14
CA GLY A 59 6.15 8.73 13.61
C GLY A 59 6.32 9.15 12.13
N LYS A 60 7.48 8.81 11.56
CA LYS A 60 7.82 9.16 10.18
C LYS A 60 7.78 7.90 9.32
N ALA A 61 6.92 7.89 8.30
CA ALA A 61 6.89 6.84 7.31
C ALA A 61 8.25 6.71 6.60
N ASN A 62 8.58 5.50 6.17
CA ASN A 62 9.77 5.24 5.37
C ASN A 62 9.65 5.96 4.02
N ALA A 63 10.77 6.47 3.50
CA ALA A 63 10.81 7.27 2.27
C ALA A 63 10.34 6.49 1.02
N ALA A 64 10.28 5.16 1.08
CA ALA A 64 9.73 4.33 0.02
C ALA A 64 8.20 4.44 -0.12
N TRP A 65 7.50 4.96 0.91
CA TRP A 65 6.05 5.10 0.90
C TRP A 65 5.63 6.49 0.42
N GLN A 66 4.84 6.52 -0.64
CA GLN A 66 4.18 7.72 -1.11
C GLN A 66 2.94 7.98 -0.26
N GLN A 67 2.86 9.18 0.31
CA GLN A 67 1.62 9.66 0.93
C GLN A 67 0.74 10.23 -0.17
N ILE A 68 -0.49 9.77 -0.25
CA ILE A 68 -1.46 10.21 -1.25
C ILE A 68 -2.70 10.79 -0.59
N SER A 69 -3.28 11.80 -1.22
CA SER A 69 -4.54 12.40 -0.84
C SER A 69 -5.72 11.49 -1.20
N GLN A 70 -6.90 11.80 -0.66
CA GLN A 70 -8.12 11.08 -0.98
C GLN A 70 -8.54 11.27 -2.46
N LEU A 71 -8.22 12.42 -3.07
CA LEU A 71 -8.49 12.68 -4.48
C LEU A 71 -7.61 11.80 -5.39
N GLU A 72 -6.33 11.67 -5.05
CA GLU A 72 -5.42 10.78 -5.77
C GLU A 72 -5.86 9.32 -5.65
N LEU A 73 -6.34 8.89 -4.48
CA LEU A 73 -6.91 7.54 -4.33
C LEU A 73 -8.09 7.30 -5.29
N LEU A 74 -9.02 8.26 -5.41
CA LEU A 74 -10.14 8.12 -6.34
C LEU A 74 -9.65 7.98 -7.77
N SER A 75 -8.67 8.79 -8.17
CA SER A 75 -8.05 8.68 -9.49
C SER A 75 -7.38 7.31 -9.69
N LEU A 76 -6.66 6.79 -8.70
CA LEU A 76 -6.05 5.46 -8.79
C LEU A 76 -7.09 4.35 -8.96
N ILE A 77 -8.21 4.41 -8.24
CA ILE A 77 -9.30 3.43 -8.35
C ILE A 77 -9.95 3.46 -9.74
N GLU A 78 -10.08 4.64 -10.36
CA GLU A 78 -10.62 4.77 -11.71
C GLU A 78 -9.71 4.19 -12.79
N HIS A 79 -8.39 4.38 -12.63
CA HIS A 79 -7.40 4.01 -13.65
C HIS A 79 -6.81 2.60 -13.46
N HIS A 80 -7.01 1.97 -12.30
CA HIS A 80 -6.45 0.66 -11.99
C HIS A 80 -7.52 -0.34 -11.57
N LYS A 81 -7.37 -1.58 -12.05
CA LYS A 81 -8.10 -2.70 -11.47
C LYS A 81 -7.74 -2.80 -9.99
N THR A 82 -8.75 -2.76 -9.12
CA THR A 82 -8.58 -2.77 -7.67
C THR A 82 -8.81 -4.17 -7.10
N LEU A 83 -7.90 -4.63 -6.25
CA LEU A 83 -8.01 -5.83 -5.43
C LEU A 83 -7.94 -5.41 -3.96
N SER A 84 -8.83 -5.94 -3.11
CA SER A 84 -8.81 -5.66 -1.66
C SER A 84 -8.51 -6.94 -0.91
N TRP A 85 -7.63 -6.84 0.09
CA TRP A 85 -7.16 -7.94 0.92
C TRP A 85 -7.18 -7.55 2.41
#